data_AF-A0A845PUT9-F1
#
_entry.id   AF-A0A845PUT9-F1
#
_cell.length_a   1.000
_cell.length_b   1.000
_cell.length_c   1.000
_cell.angle_alpha   90.00
_cell.angle_beta   90.00
_cell.angle_gamma   90.00
#
_symmetry.space_group_name_H-M   'P 1'
#
loop_
_entity.id
_entity.type
_entity.pdbx_description
1 polymer ?
#
loop_
_entity_poly.entity_id
_entity_poly.type
_entity_poly.pdbx_seq_one_letter_code
_entity_poly.pdbx_strand_id
1 'polypeptide(L)' 'LRPDKQKKNFQPIHKRWIIERTFAWFDNHRRLCRIYELLIENAEEMVKVATIKHLLNKI' A
#
# COMPACT_ATOMS: atom_id res chain seq x y z
N LEU A 1 -21.29 24.25 -19.29
CA LEU A 1 -19.88 23.88 -19.53
C LEU A 1 -19.15 23.89 -18.19
N ARG A 2 -18.61 22.75 -17.75
CA ARG A 2 -17.83 22.67 -16.50
C ARG A 2 -16.54 23.48 -16.76
N PRO A 3 -16.16 24.46 -15.92
CA PRO A 3 -14.96 25.25 -16.19
C PRO A 3 -13.76 24.31 -16.19
N ASP A 4 -12.90 24.42 -17.21
CA ASP A 4 -11.66 23.67 -17.30
C ASP A 4 -10.79 24.06 -16.10
N LYS A 5 -10.88 23.28 -15.02
CA LYS A 5 -9.97 23.38 -13.88
C LYS A 5 -8.56 23.29 -14.45
N GLN A 6 -7.76 24.33 -14.26
CA GLN A 6 -6.33 24.32 -14.56
C GLN A 6 -5.76 22.98 -14.11
N LYS A 7 -5.27 22.19 -15.08
CA LYS A 7 -4.62 20.91 -14.80
C LYS A 7 -3.37 21.22 -13.99
N LYS A 8 -3.40 20.97 -12.68
CA LYS A 8 -2.19 20.99 -11.86
C LYS A 8 -1.23 19.96 -12.46
N ASN A 9 -0.06 20.39 -12.90
CA ASN A 9 0.97 19.49 -13.38
C ASN A 9 1.35 18.51 -12.27
N PHE A 10 1.42 17.21 -12.59
CA PHE A 10 1.83 16.19 -11.63
C PHE A 10 3.31 16.39 -11.29
N GLN A 11 3.60 16.70 -10.01
CA GLN A 11 4.95 16.80 -9.49
C GLN A 11 5.22 15.61 -8.56
N PRO A 12 5.96 14.59 -9.03
CA PRO A 12 6.27 13.44 -8.19
C PRO A 12 7.18 13.84 -7.03
N ILE A 13 6.83 13.37 -5.83
CA ILE A 13 7.66 13.55 -4.63
C ILE A 13 8.88 12.64 -4.73
N HIS A 14 10.06 13.16 -4.39
CA HIS A 14 11.29 12.38 -4.37
C HIS A 14 11.14 11.12 -3.50
N LYS A 15 11.61 9.97 -4.00
CA LYS A 15 11.54 8.62 -3.35
C LYS A 15 10.12 8.06 -3.12
N ARG A 16 9.06 8.71 -3.58
CA ARG A 16 7.68 8.20 -3.48
C ARG A 16 7.50 6.79 -4.05
N TRP A 17 8.25 6.46 -5.12
CA TRP A 17 8.20 5.14 -5.76
C TRP A 17 8.57 3.99 -4.81
N ILE A 18 9.40 4.23 -3.79
CA ILE A 18 9.81 3.20 -2.83
C ILE A 18 8.60 2.77 -2.01
N ILE A 19 7.83 3.75 -1.51
CA ILE A 19 6.62 3.52 -0.71
C ILE A 19 5.55 2.82 -1.57
N GLU A 20 5.29 3.33 -2.77
CA GLU A 20 4.31 2.74 -3.69
C GLU A 20 4.69 1.30 -4.07
N ARG A 21 5.99 1.01 -4.24
CA ARG A 21 6.49 -0.34 -4.52
C ARG A 21 6.32 -1.29 -3.34
N THR A 22 6.55 -0.83 -2.12
CA THR A 22 6.28 -1.63 -0.91
C THR A 22 4.80 -2.00 -0.82
N PHE A 23 3.89 -1.05 -1.08
CA PHE A 23 2.45 -1.33 -1.11
C PHE A 23 2.05 -2.26 -2.25
N ALA A 24 2.65 -2.13 -3.44
CA ALA A 24 2.40 -3.04 -4.56
C ALA A 24 2.74 -4.49 -4.22
N TRP A 25 3.74 -4.73 -3.36
CA TRP A 25 4.07 -6.09 -2.92
C TRP A 25 3.04 -6.70 -1.97
N PHE A 26 2.26 -5.89 -1.25
CA PHE A 26 1.17 -6.39 -0.42
C PHE A 26 -0.01 -6.91 -1.23
N ASP A 27 -0.15 -6.51 -2.49
CA ASP A 27 -1.19 -7.03 -3.39
C ASP A 27 -1.04 -8.55 -3.63
N ASN A 28 0.19 -9.08 -3.56
CA ASN A 28 0.45 -10.52 -3.61
C ASN A 28 -0.01 -11.27 -2.35
N HIS A 29 -0.28 -10.57 -1.25
CA HIS A 29 -0.74 -11.16 -0.01
C HIS A 29 -2.27 -11.21 0.00
N ARG A 30 -2.85 -12.28 -0.56
CA ARG A 30 -4.31 -12.48 -0.70
C ARG A 30 -5.14 -12.14 0.55
N ARG A 31 -4.60 -12.36 1.75
CA ARG A 31 -5.29 -12.07 3.02
C ARG A 31 -5.46 -10.57 3.30
N LEU A 32 -4.64 -9.70 2.72
CA LEU A 32 -4.74 -8.24 2.85
C LEU A 32 -5.71 -7.60 1.85
N CYS A 33 -6.25 -8.35 0.88
CA CYS A 33 -7.18 -7.84 -0.13
C CYS A 33 -8.46 -7.25 0.50
N ARG A 34 -8.85 -7.73 1.69
CA ARG A 34 -9.96 -7.20 2.48
C ARG A 34 -9.62 -7.26 3.96
N ILE A 35 -10.25 -6.39 4.75
CA ILE A 35 -10.21 -6.47 6.21
C ILE A 35 -11.18 -7.57 6.62
N TYR A 36 -10.65 -8.76 6.93
CA TYR A 36 -11.45 -9.89 7.43
C TYR A 36 -11.53 -9.92 8.96
N GLU A 37 -10.65 -9.17 9.62
CA GLU A 37 -10.53 -9.20 11.07
C GLU A 37 -11.64 -8.34 11.71
N LEU A 38 -12.15 -8.80 12.85
CA LEU A 38 -13.20 -8.09 13.61
C LEU A 38 -12.67 -6.81 14.27
N LEU A 39 -11.44 -6.88 14.78
CA LEU A 39 -10.76 -5.79 15.47
C LEU A 39 -9.69 -5.19 14.57
N ILE A 40 -9.53 -3.87 14.64
CA ILE A 40 -8.50 -3.14 13.90
C ILE A 40 -7.10 -3.60 14.33
N GLU A 41 -6.89 -3.87 15.61
CA GLU A 41 -5.63 -4.40 16.17
C GLU A 41 -5.18 -5.68 15.44
N ASN A 42 -6.11 -6.62 15.21
CA ASN A 42 -5.83 -7.84 14.48
C ASN A 42 -5.50 -7.57 13.00
N ALA A 43 -6.19 -6.61 12.38
CA ALA A 43 -5.89 -6.20 11.01
C ALA A 43 -4.49 -5.58 10.89
N GLU A 44 -4.07 -4.80 11.89
CA GLU A 44 -2.72 -4.24 11.97
C GLU A 44 -1.66 -5.34 12.10
N GLU A 45 -1.89 -6.33 12.97
CA GLU A 45 -0.99 -7.49 13.11
C GLU A 45 -0.84 -8.26 11.78
N MET A 46 -1.93 -8.41 11.02
CA MET A 46 -1.87 -9.05 9.70
C MET A 46 -0.97 -8.30 8.71
N VAL A 47 -0.95 -6.96 8.74
CA VAL A 47 -0.04 -6.16 7.91
C VAL A 47 1.41 -6.35 8.36
N LYS A 48 1.68 -6.40 9.67
CA LYS A 48 3.03 -6.66 10.21
C LYS A 48 3.55 -8.02 9.75
N VAL A 49 2.74 -9.07 9.85
CA VAL A 49 3.08 -10.43 9.38
C VAL A 49 3.38 -10.45 7.88
N ALA A 50 2.56 -9.78 7.06
CA ALA A 50 2.79 -9.69 5.63
C ALA A 50 4.11 -8.98 5.29
N THR A 51 4.47 -7.94 6.07
CA THR A 51 5.74 -7.21 5.93
C THR A 51 6.93 -8.10 6.28
N ILE A 52 6.87 -8.84 7.39
CA ILE A 52 7.92 -9.80 7.80
C ILE A 52 8.12 -10.85 6.73
N LYS A 53 7.03 -11.46 6.23
CA LYS A 53 7.10 -12.45 5.14
C LYS A 53 7.77 -11.86 3.89
N HIS A 54 7.45 -10.61 3.55
CA HIS A 54 8.06 -9.95 2.41
C HIS A 54 9.57 -9.75 2.60
N LEU A 55 10.00 -9.32 3.79
CA LEU A 55 11.42 -9.16 4.12
C LEU A 55 12.17 -10.50 4.06
N LEU A 56 11.61 -11.57 4.63
CA LEU A 56 12.21 -12.90 4.61
C LEU A 56 12.38 -13.46 3.20
N ASN A 57 11.43 -13.19 2.29
CA ASN A 57 11.52 -13.64 0.90
C ASN A 57 12.52 -12.82 0.05
N LYS A 58 13.14 -11.78 0.61
CA LYS A 58 14.09 -10.90 -0.07
C LYS A 58 15.53 -11.05 0.44
N ILE A 59 15.73 -11.81 1.52
CA ILE A 59 17.05 -12.27 2.00
C ILE A 59 17.41 -13.54 1.22
#